data_AF-A0A7R9LZ35-F1
#
_entry.id   AF-A0A7R9LZ35-F1
#
_cell.length_a   1.000
_cell.length_b   1.000
_cell.length_c   1.000
_cell.angle_alpha   90.00
_cell.angle_beta   90.00
_cell.angle_gamma   90.00
#
_symmetry.space_group_name_H-M   'P 1'
#
loop_
_entity.id
_entity.type
_entity.pdbx_description
1 polymer ?
#
loop_
_entity_poly.entity_id
_entity_poly.type
_entity_poly.pdbx_seq_one_letter_code
_entity_poly.pdbx_strand_id
1 'polypeptide(L)'
;MAMHDIDLLPLNPDLSYRFPSDGPFHVSAPNLHPKYHYKTFVGGILVISGQHFERVNGMSNNYWGWGLEDDEFYVRLKEANLVVSRPEDITTGINDTFSHIHNPSRKRDTVRLFNQKEITRKRDRKTGLNSVQFRLK
;
A
#
# COMPACT_ATOMS: atom_id res chain seq x y z
N MET A 1 8.53 9.00 3.24
CA MET A 1 7.73 9.15 2.01
C MET A 1 6.30 8.71 2.29
N ALA A 2 5.35 9.21 1.52
CA ALA A 2 3.98 8.69 1.49
C ALA A 2 3.73 8.04 0.13
N MET A 3 3.41 6.75 0.12
CA MET A 3 2.80 6.08 -1.05
C MET A 3 1.32 6.38 -0.97
N HIS A 4 0.75 6.99 -2.01
CA HIS A 4 -0.57 7.60 -1.94
C HIS A 4 -1.30 7.46 -3.28
N ASP A 5 -2.42 6.75 -3.27
CA ASP A 5 -3.32 6.66 -4.42
C ASP A 5 -3.88 8.05 -4.76
N ILE A 6 -3.82 8.43 -6.03
CA ILE A 6 -4.26 9.76 -6.49
C ILE A 6 -5.78 9.98 -6.33
N ASP A 7 -6.57 8.91 -6.22
CA ASP A 7 -8.03 8.95 -6.17
C ASP A 7 -8.59 8.82 -4.74
N LEU A 8 -7.75 8.75 -3.70
CA LEU A 8 -8.18 8.60 -2.32
C LEU A 8 -7.89 9.86 -1.50
N LEU A 9 -8.86 10.77 -1.39
CA LEU A 9 -8.66 12.06 -0.70
C LEU A 9 -9.00 11.96 0.79
N PRO A 10 -8.11 12.37 1.71
CA PRO A 10 -8.42 12.47 3.13
C PRO A 10 -9.41 13.61 3.37
N LEU A 11 -10.54 13.31 4.02
CA LEU A 11 -11.54 14.31 4.41
C LEU A 11 -11.43 14.69 5.89
N ASN A 12 -11.00 13.76 6.73
CA ASN A 12 -10.82 14.01 8.15
C ASN A 12 -9.47 14.71 8.43
N PRO A 13 -9.45 15.91 9.04
CA PRO A 13 -8.23 16.66 9.33
C PRO A 13 -7.34 16.02 10.40
N ASP A 14 -7.86 15.08 11.20
CA ASP A 14 -7.13 14.39 12.27
C ASP A 14 -6.21 13.28 11.72
N LEU A 15 -6.29 12.97 10.41
CA LEU A 15 -5.41 12.00 9.76
C LEU A 15 -3.96 12.50 9.74
N SER A 16 -3.08 11.78 10.45
CA SER A 16 -1.68 12.14 10.53
C SER A 16 -0.86 11.66 9.32
N TYR A 17 -0.10 12.58 8.73
CA TYR A 17 0.96 12.29 7.73
C TYR A 17 2.36 12.50 8.32
N ARG A 18 2.48 12.44 9.64
CA ARG A 18 3.74 12.69 10.34
C ARG A 18 4.84 11.72 9.92
N PHE A 19 6.08 12.12 10.17
CA PHE A 19 7.23 11.25 9.94
C PHE A 19 7.08 9.93 10.74
N PRO A 20 7.19 8.77 10.10
CA PRO A 20 6.96 7.47 10.72
C PRO A 20 8.24 6.95 11.41
N SER A 21 8.58 7.52 12.57
CA SER A 21 9.82 7.17 13.31
C SER A 21 9.86 5.71 13.74
N ASP A 22 8.74 5.18 14.22
CA ASP A 22 8.71 3.89 14.93
C ASP A 22 8.44 2.70 14.00
N GLY A 23 7.96 2.97 12.79
CA GLY A 23 7.54 1.96 11.83
C GLY A 23 6.59 2.54 10.78
N PRO A 24 6.30 1.82 9.69
CA PRO A 24 5.35 2.26 8.67
C PRO A 24 3.99 2.62 9.28
N PHE A 25 3.38 3.70 8.83
CA PHE A 25 2.08 4.18 9.29
C PHE A 25 1.06 4.12 8.15
N HIS A 26 0.05 3.27 8.28
CA HIS A 26 -0.99 3.04 7.27
C HIS A 26 -2.18 3.96 7.52
N VAL A 27 -2.22 5.08 6.80
CA VAL A 27 -3.20 6.16 6.96
C VAL A 27 -4.60 5.70 6.56
N SER A 28 -4.72 5.00 5.43
CA SER A 28 -6.01 4.48 4.95
C SER A 28 -6.33 3.10 5.54
N ALA A 29 -6.38 3.04 6.87
CA ALA A 29 -6.61 1.81 7.61
C ALA A 29 -7.89 1.06 7.18
N PRO A 30 -7.96 -0.28 7.35
CA PRO A 30 -9.09 -1.06 6.85
C PRO A 30 -10.47 -0.67 7.42
N ASN A 31 -10.50 -0.13 8.63
CA ASN A 31 -11.71 0.40 9.29
C ASN A 31 -12.11 1.81 8.80
N LEU A 32 -11.25 2.47 8.02
CA LEU A 32 -11.47 3.82 7.48
C LEU A 32 -11.58 3.82 5.95
N HIS A 33 -10.95 2.85 5.27
CA HIS A 33 -10.96 2.75 3.82
C HIS A 33 -12.37 2.38 3.30
N PRO A 34 -12.89 3.05 2.26
CA PRO A 34 -14.26 2.82 1.76
C PRO A 34 -14.50 1.48 1.04
N LYS A 35 -13.53 0.55 1.01
CA LYS A 35 -13.61 -0.63 0.14
C LYS A 35 -12.88 -1.87 0.66
N TYR A 36 -11.71 -1.71 1.28
CA TYR A 36 -10.87 -2.83 1.70
C TYR A 36 -10.79 -2.90 3.22
N HIS A 37 -11.29 -3.99 3.81
CA HIS A 37 -11.49 -4.11 5.26
C HIS A 37 -10.73 -5.28 5.91
N TYR A 38 -9.85 -5.95 5.17
CA TYR A 38 -9.11 -7.11 5.69
C TYR A 38 -7.87 -6.68 6.49
N LYS A 39 -7.50 -7.46 7.51
CA LYS A 39 -6.51 -7.06 8.53
C LYS A 39 -5.11 -6.76 7.99
N THR A 40 -4.69 -7.43 6.92
CA THR A 40 -3.35 -7.31 6.33
C THR A 40 -3.27 -6.26 5.22
N PHE A 41 -4.36 -5.55 4.95
CA PHE A 41 -4.39 -4.49 3.94
C PHE A 41 -3.47 -3.33 4.33
N VAL A 42 -2.63 -2.89 3.39
CA VAL A 42 -1.72 -1.73 3.50
C VAL A 42 -1.73 -0.82 2.26
N GLY A 43 -2.68 -1.04 1.34
CA GLY A 43 -2.85 -0.22 0.14
C GLY A 43 -3.53 1.12 0.41
N GLY A 44 -3.69 1.93 -0.63
CA GLY A 44 -4.22 3.29 -0.55
C GLY A 44 -3.13 4.27 -0.16
N ILE A 45 -2.95 4.49 1.15
CA ILE A 45 -2.05 5.50 1.71
C ILE A 45 -1.19 4.91 2.83
N LEU A 46 0.11 4.76 2.58
CA LEU A 46 1.10 4.27 3.53
C LEU A 46 2.29 5.23 3.63
N VAL A 47 2.60 5.67 4.85
CA VAL A 47 3.76 6.51 5.14
C VAL A 47 4.88 5.63 5.70
N ILE A 48 6.07 5.70 5.09
CA ILE A 48 7.24 4.90 5.48
C ILE A 48 8.51 5.74 5.40
N SER A 49 9.46 5.54 6.33
CA SER A 49 10.75 6.23 6.30
C SER A 49 11.61 5.69 5.13
N GLY A 50 12.51 6.50 4.59
CA GLY A 50 13.42 6.05 3.54
C GLY A 50 14.27 4.86 4.00
N GLN A 51 14.77 4.92 5.23
CA GLN A 51 15.53 3.85 5.87
C GLN A 51 14.73 2.53 5.97
N HIS A 52 13.46 2.58 6.40
CA HIS A 52 12.62 1.39 6.46
C HIS A 52 12.31 0.83 5.06
N PHE A 53 12.08 1.71 4.08
CA PHE A 53 11.85 1.30 2.70
C PHE A 53 13.07 0.61 2.08
N GLU A 54 14.26 1.17 2.29
CA GLU A 54 15.54 0.55 1.86
C GLU A 54 15.80 -0.78 2.56
N ARG A 55 15.53 -0.86 3.88
CA ARG A 55 15.71 -2.09 4.67
C ARG A 55 14.91 -3.27 4.12
N VAL A 56 13.75 -3.04 3.53
CA VAL A 56 12.91 -4.09 2.92
C VAL A 56 13.14 -4.26 1.42
N ASN A 57 14.15 -3.58 0.86
CA ASN A 57 14.42 -3.49 -0.57
C ASN A 57 13.21 -3.00 -1.37
N GLY A 58 12.47 -2.01 -0.85
CA GLY A 58 11.27 -1.46 -1.48
C GLY A 58 10.19 -2.49 -1.82
N MET A 59 9.34 -2.16 -2.79
CA MET A 59 8.29 -3.06 -3.32
C MET A 59 8.83 -3.97 -4.43
N SER A 60 8.14 -5.08 -4.72
CA SER A 60 8.48 -5.95 -5.85
C SER A 60 8.25 -5.26 -7.20
N ASN A 61 9.08 -5.59 -8.19
CA ASN A 61 8.93 -5.13 -9.58
C ASN A 61 8.12 -6.10 -10.47
N ASN A 62 7.56 -7.18 -9.88
CA ASN A 62 6.91 -8.26 -10.63
C ASN A 62 5.37 -8.19 -10.65
N TYR A 63 4.79 -7.13 -10.10
CA TYR A 63 3.34 -6.92 -10.05
C TYR A 63 2.90 -6.04 -11.21
N TRP A 64 2.41 -6.67 -12.27
CA TRP A 64 1.90 -6.03 -13.47
C TRP A 64 0.38 -6.20 -13.54
N GLY A 65 -0.34 -5.10 -13.72
CA GLY A 65 -1.79 -5.04 -13.55
C GLY A 65 -2.20 -4.82 -12.09
N TRP A 66 -3.50 -4.84 -11.82
CA TRP A 66 -4.05 -4.51 -10.50
C TRP A 66 -3.96 -5.68 -9.51
N GLY A 67 -3.33 -5.47 -8.35
CA GLY A 67 -3.51 -6.22 -7.11
C GLY A 67 -2.37 -7.16 -6.70
N LEU A 68 -2.33 -7.45 -5.39
CA LEU A 68 -1.38 -8.27 -4.62
C LEU A 68 0.00 -7.65 -4.36
N GLU A 69 0.31 -6.49 -4.94
CA GLU A 69 1.55 -5.74 -4.69
C GLU A 69 1.61 -5.23 -3.25
N ASP A 70 0.50 -4.71 -2.73
CA ASP A 70 0.41 -4.21 -1.35
C ASP A 70 0.49 -5.35 -0.34
N ASP A 71 -0.17 -6.46 -0.66
CA ASP A 71 -0.16 -7.66 0.18
C ASP A 71 1.25 -8.26 0.26
N GLU A 72 1.97 -8.30 -0.86
CA GLU A 72 3.36 -8.74 -0.85
C GLU A 72 4.26 -7.76 -0.12
N PHE A 73 4.01 -6.46 -0.26
CA PHE A 73 4.72 -5.44 0.47
C PHE A 73 4.55 -5.58 1.99
N TYR A 74 3.31 -5.83 2.45
CA TYR A 74 3.02 -6.14 3.86
C TYR A 74 3.84 -7.32 4.38
N VAL A 75 3.98 -8.39 3.59
CA VAL A 75 4.82 -9.54 3.96
C VAL A 75 6.29 -9.11 4.12
N ARG A 76 6.83 -8.23 3.28
CA ARG A 76 8.19 -7.70 3.45
C ARG A 76 8.37 -6.98 4.78
N LEU A 77 7.41 -6.11 5.12
CA LEU A 77 7.43 -5.33 6.36
C LEU A 77 7.43 -6.28 7.56
N LYS A 78 6.56 -7.29 7.53
CA LYS A 78 6.47 -8.31 8.58
C LYS A 78 7.77 -9.11 8.73
N GLU A 79 8.36 -9.56 7.64
CA GLU A 79 9.64 -10.30 7.66
C GLU A 79 10.81 -9.47 8.20
N ALA A 80 10.77 -8.15 8.01
CA ALA A 80 11.76 -7.21 8.54
C ALA A 80 11.47 -6.76 9.98
N ASN A 81 10.44 -7.31 10.64
CA ASN A 81 9.96 -6.91 11.96
C ASN A 81 9.59 -5.42 12.04
N LEU A 82 9.06 -4.87 10.94
CA LEU A 82 8.50 -3.52 10.91
C LEU A 82 7.00 -3.60 11.19
N VAL A 83 6.59 -3.07 12.34
CA VAL A 83 5.18 -3.04 12.75
C VAL A 83 4.48 -1.91 12.02
N VAL A 84 3.38 -2.25 11.32
CA VAL A 84 2.51 -1.27 10.69
C VAL A 84 1.55 -0.72 11.74
N SER A 85 1.68 0.56 12.07
CA SER A 85 0.72 1.30 12.91
C SER A 85 -0.36 1.94 12.05
N ARG A 86 -1.48 2.29 12.67
CA ARG A 86 -2.68 2.84 12.01
C ARG A 86 -3.27 3.97 12.86
N PRO A 87 -4.08 4.87 12.27
CA PRO A 87 -4.79 5.87 13.03
C PRO A 87 -5.66 5.24 14.13
N GLU A 88 -5.58 5.82 15.32
CA GLU A 88 -6.44 5.53 16.47
C GLU A 88 -7.33 6.77 16.70
N ASP A 89 -8.47 6.57 17.35
CA ASP A 89 -9.38 7.65 17.77
C ASP A 89 -9.91 8.57 16.64
N ILE A 90 -9.97 8.05 15.41
CA ILE A 90 -10.63 8.75 14.30
C ILE A 90 -12.15 8.67 14.48
N THR A 91 -12.80 9.84 14.48
CA THR A 91 -14.25 9.98 14.70
C THR A 91 -15.10 9.62 13.49
N THR A 92 -14.52 9.71 12.28
CA THR A 92 -15.13 9.30 11.01
C THR A 92 -14.91 7.80 10.74
N GLY A 93 -15.68 7.21 9.83
CA GLY A 93 -15.59 5.81 9.44
C GLY A 93 -15.42 5.62 7.93
N ILE A 94 -15.83 4.45 7.43
CA ILE A 94 -15.65 4.02 6.03
C ILE A 94 -16.33 4.92 4.99
N ASN A 95 -17.29 5.75 5.40
CA ASN A 95 -18.13 6.55 4.49
C ASN A 95 -17.68 8.02 4.38
N ASP A 96 -16.90 8.51 5.34
CA ASP A 96 -16.64 9.94 5.54
C ASP A 96 -15.21 10.25 5.95
N THR A 97 -14.34 9.25 6.15
CA THR A 97 -12.90 9.49 6.38
C THR A 97 -12.16 9.84 5.08
N PHE A 98 -12.52 9.17 3.99
CA PHE A 98 -11.90 9.37 2.66
C PHE A 98 -12.97 9.54 1.58
N SER A 99 -12.70 10.41 0.61
CA SER A 99 -13.42 10.46 -0.66
C SER A 99 -12.68 9.60 -1.68
N HIS A 100 -13.29 8.52 -2.16
CA HIS A 100 -12.71 7.66 -3.20
C HIS A 100 -13.27 8.02 -4.59
N ILE A 101 -12.51 8.81 -5.35
CA ILE A 101 -12.90 9.33 -6.66
C ILE A 101 -12.55 8.33 -7.77
N HIS A 102 -13.12 7.13 -7.67
CA HIS A 102 -12.90 6.07 -8.64
C HIS A 102 -14.16 5.86 -9.50
N ASN A 103 -14.12 6.31 -10.76
CA ASN A 103 -15.24 6.12 -11.68
C ASN A 103 -15.45 4.61 -11.94
N PRO A 104 -16.62 4.03 -11.58
CA PRO A 104 -16.86 2.59 -11.74
C PRO A 104 -16.77 2.07 -13.18
N SER A 105 -16.95 2.96 -14.17
CA SER A 105 -16.79 2.61 -15.59
C SER A 105 -15.33 2.34 -15.98
N ARG A 106 -14.37 2.86 -15.22
CA ARG A 106 -12.93 2.59 -15.41
C ARG A 106 -12.60 1.25 -14.76
N LYS A 107 -12.70 0.19 -15.56
CA LYS A 107 -12.36 -1.16 -15.11
C LYS A 107 -10.87 -1.24 -14.78
N ARG A 108 -10.56 -1.93 -13.69
CA ARG A 108 -9.19 -2.28 -13.31
C ARG A 108 -8.64 -3.34 -14.24
N ASP A 109 -7.34 -3.31 -14.47
CA ASP A 109 -6.65 -4.36 -15.20
C ASP A 109 -6.46 -5.60 -14.32
N THR A 110 -7.44 -6.50 -14.36
CA THR A 110 -7.44 -7.75 -13.57
C THR A 110 -7.08 -8.98 -14.38
N VAL A 111 -6.76 -8.82 -15.67
CA VAL A 111 -6.39 -9.93 -16.54
C VAL A 111 -5.09 -10.54 -16.00
N ARG A 112 -4.97 -11.87 -16.06
CA ARG A 112 -3.77 -12.60 -15.65
C ARG A 112 -3.26 -13.40 -16.82
N LEU A 113 -1.99 -13.20 -17.13
CA LEU A 113 -1.31 -13.85 -18.25
C LEU A 113 -0.39 -14.95 -17.73
N PHE A 114 -0.36 -16.08 -18.44
CA PHE A 114 0.52 -17.22 -18.13
C PHE A 114 0.45 -17.65 -16.66
N ASN A 115 1.58 -17.68 -15.95
CA ASN A 115 1.70 -18.10 -14.56
C ASN A 115 1.51 -16.96 -13.54
N GLN A 116 1.10 -15.75 -13.95
CA GLN A 116 0.93 -14.59 -13.05
C GLN A 116 0.11 -14.91 -11.79
N LYS A 117 -0.98 -15.68 -11.93
CA LYS A 117 -1.85 -16.07 -10.81
C LYS A 117 -1.11 -16.88 -9.72
N GLU A 118 -0.12 -17.66 -10.11
CA GLU A 118 0.69 -18.45 -9.18
C GLU A 118 1.83 -17.61 -8.60
N ILE A 119 2.58 -16.90 -9.44
CA ILE A 119 3.79 -16.18 -9.01
C ILE A 119 3.46 -14.99 -8.08
N THR A 120 2.36 -14.28 -8.32
CA THR A 120 1.94 -13.11 -7.50
C THR A 120 1.54 -13.49 -6.08
N ARG A 121 1.30 -14.77 -5.81
CA ARG A 121 0.99 -15.31 -4.47
C ARG A 121 2.22 -15.83 -3.73
N LYS A 122 3.41 -15.74 -4.35
CA LYS A 122 4.68 -16.12 -3.75
C LYS A 122 5.45 -14.85 -3.39
N ARG A 123 6.16 -14.89 -2.26
CA ARG A 123 7.04 -13.81 -1.82
C ARG A 123 8.20 -13.62 -2.82
N ASP A 124 8.34 -12.43 -3.38
CA ASP A 124 9.43 -12.13 -4.31
C ASP A 124 10.70 -11.69 -3.58
N ARG A 125 11.63 -12.62 -3.39
CA ARG A 125 12.93 -12.36 -2.77
C ARG A 125 14.01 -11.89 -3.76
N LYS A 126 13.67 -11.72 -5.04
CA LYS A 126 14.65 -11.44 -6.09
C LYS A 126 14.64 -9.98 -6.51
N THR A 127 13.47 -9.34 -6.58
CA THR A 127 13.34 -7.97 -7.09
C THR A 127 12.94 -6.96 -6.01
N GLY A 128 13.35 -5.72 -6.23
CA GLY A 128 13.05 -4.61 -5.33
C GLY A 128 13.61 -3.28 -5.80
N LEU A 129 13.77 -2.36 -4.86
CA LEU A 129 14.39 -1.04 -5.04
C LEU A 129 15.75 -1.14 -5.75
N ASN A 130 16.61 -2.07 -5.33
CA ASN A 130 17.95 -2.21 -5.88
C ASN A 130 18.01 -2.84 -7.29
N SER A 131 16.89 -3.33 -7.81
CA SER A 131 16.83 -4.07 -9.07
C SER A 131 15.87 -3.45 -10.09
N VAL A 132 15.22 -2.34 -9.74
CA VAL A 132 14.26 -1.69 -10.63
C VAL A 132 14.99 -1.13 -11.85
N GLN A 133 14.48 -1.42 -13.03
CA GLN A 133 15.01 -0.91 -14.28
C GLN A 133 14.07 0.15 -14.85
N PHE A 134 14.54 1.39 -14.93
CA PHE A 134 13.79 2.50 -15.48
C PHE A 134 14.71 3.48 -16.19
N ARG A 135 14.13 4.36 -17.01
CA ARG A 135 14.82 5.47 -17.65
C ARG A 135 13.98 6.74 -17.46
N LEU A 136 14.61 7.78 -16.93
CA LEU A 136 13.99 9.11 -16.90
C LEU A 136 13.99 9.66 -18.34
N LYS A 137 12.82 10.10 -18.79
CA LYS A 137 12.63 10.73 -20.10
C LYS A 137 12.64 12.24 -19.96
#